data_AF-A0A7W2IWN8-F1
#
_entry.id   AF-A0A7W2IWN8-F1
#
_cell.length_a   1.000
_cell.length_b   1.000
_cell.length_c   1.000
_cell.angle_alpha   90.00
_cell.angle_beta   90.00
_cell.angle_gamma   90.00
#
_symmetry.space_group_name_H-M   'P 1'
#
loop_
_entity.id
_entity.type
_entity.pdbx_description
1 polymer ?
#
loop_
_entity_poly.entity_id
_entity_poly.type
_entity_poly.pdbx_seq_one_letter_code
_entity_poly.pdbx_strand_id
1 'polypeptide(L)'
;MITQIPVIYVVALLFAMYLIAYFLKFRSKNVDAFEKMKLSLILFGIYSIVLWLCVPSTPTLATFGYPETVNDIKADEQVLKLLQDYNKTIVRTTEVLKWFLFGFIWFFMTNIYLYATHRENEFNPKNKQ
;
A
#
# COMPACT_ATOMS: atom_id res chain seq x y z
N MET A 1 16.42 6.51 -4.71
CA MET A 1 16.88 5.99 -3.41
C MET A 1 15.87 5.03 -2.77
N ILE A 2 14.56 5.34 -2.77
CA ILE A 2 13.49 4.43 -2.25
C ILE A 2 13.30 3.15 -3.09
N THR A 3 13.58 3.21 -4.39
CA THR A 3 13.43 2.10 -5.34
C THR A 3 14.37 0.91 -5.12
N GLN A 4 15.43 1.07 -4.31
CA GLN A 4 16.36 -0.01 -3.96
C GLN A 4 16.02 -0.70 -2.63
N ILE A 5 15.20 -0.08 -1.77
CA ILE A 5 14.80 -0.67 -0.49
C ILE A 5 13.71 -1.70 -0.76
N PRO A 6 13.83 -2.96 -0.30
CA PRO A 6 12.76 -3.95 -0.40
C PRO A 6 11.42 -3.41 0.10
N VAL A 7 10.34 -3.55 -0.67
CA VAL A 7 9.04 -2.94 -0.33
C VAL A 7 8.55 -3.46 1.03
N ILE A 8 8.88 -4.71 1.35
CA ILE A 8 8.57 -5.33 2.63
C ILE A 8 9.02 -4.51 3.85
N TYR A 9 10.19 -3.86 3.82
CA TYR A 9 10.66 -3.07 4.95
C TYR A 9 9.86 -1.78 5.12
N VAL A 10 9.49 -1.15 4.00
CA VAL A 10 8.62 0.04 4.01
C VAL A 10 7.26 -0.32 4.59
N VAL A 11 6.69 -1.45 4.15
CA VAL A 11 5.40 -1.95 4.65
C VAL A 11 5.48 -2.31 6.13
N ALA A 12 6.54 -3.00 6.57
CA ALA A 12 6.73 -3.35 7.97
C ALA A 12 6.82 -2.11 8.87
N LEU A 13 7.52 -1.06 8.41
CA LEU A 13 7.62 0.20 9.14
C LEU A 13 6.26 0.91 9.21
N LEU A 14 5.52 1.00 8.10
CA LEU A 14 4.17 1.57 8.07
C LEU A 14 3.22 0.81 9.00
N PHE A 15 3.31 -0.52 9.03
CA PHE A 15 2.49 -1.36 9.89
C PHE A 15 2.84 -1.18 11.38
N ALA A 16 4.13 -1.09 11.71
CA ALA A 16 4.57 -0.77 13.08
C ALA A 16 4.05 0.60 13.53
N MET A 17 4.15 1.63 12.68
CA MET A 17 3.60 2.96 12.97
C MET A 17 2.08 2.91 13.16
N TYR A 18 1.37 2.12 12.34
CA TYR A 18 -0.07 1.90 12.50
C TYR A 18 -0.40 1.32 13.87
N LEU A 19 0.28 0.25 14.28
CA LEU A 19 0.06 -0.39 15.57
C LEU A 19 0.36 0.57 16.73
N ILE A 20 1.49 1.28 16.68
CA ILE A 20 1.87 2.25 17.72
C ILE A 20 0.81 3.36 17.83
N ALA A 21 0.39 3.95 16.70
CA ALA A 21 -0.65 4.98 16.69
C ALA A 21 -1.98 4.47 17.24
N TYR A 22 -2.36 3.24 16.87
CA TYR A 22 -3.58 2.59 17.35
C TYR A 22 -3.52 2.35 18.86
N PHE A 23 -2.46 1.73 19.36
CA PHE A 23 -2.31 1.44 20.79
C PHE A 23 -2.23 2.70 21.63
N LEU A 24 -1.43 3.70 21.23
CA LEU A 24 -1.30 4.94 21.99
C LEU A 24 -2.63 5.70 22.08
N LYS A 25 -3.40 5.75 20.99
CA LYS A 25 -4.66 6.50 20.95
C LYS A 25 -5.81 5.80 21.69
N PHE A 26 -5.83 4.47 21.71
CA PHE A 26 -6.94 3.69 22.26
C PHE A 26 -6.63 2.93 23.56
N ARG A 27 -5.48 3.17 24.19
CA ARG A 27 -5.06 2.48 25.42
C ARG A 27 -6.00 2.66 26.62
N SER A 28 -6.63 3.84 26.75
CA SER A 28 -7.21 4.27 28.04
C SER A 28 -8.69 4.67 27.98
N LYS A 29 -9.38 4.51 26.85
CA LYS A 29 -10.78 4.91 26.70
C LYS A 29 -11.57 3.85 25.94
N ASN A 30 -12.83 3.65 26.34
CA ASN A 30 -13.87 3.04 25.50
C ASN A 30 -14.17 4.02 24.36
N VAL A 31 -13.27 4.05 23.38
CA VAL A 31 -13.38 4.94 22.23
C VAL A 31 -14.35 4.33 21.22
N ASP A 32 -15.27 5.17 20.76
CA ASP A 32 -16.24 4.82 19.75
C ASP A 32 -15.56 4.20 18.51
N ALA A 33 -16.17 3.14 17.99
CA ALA A 33 -15.71 2.46 16.80
C ALA A 33 -15.62 3.42 15.59
N PHE A 34 -16.46 4.46 15.56
CA PHE A 34 -16.38 5.50 14.55
C PHE A 34 -15.06 6.30 14.58
N GLU A 35 -14.53 6.63 15.77
CA GLU A 35 -13.21 7.28 15.87
C GLU A 35 -12.07 6.37 15.45
N LYS A 36 -12.19 5.06 15.71
CA LYS A 36 -11.24 4.03 15.24
C LYS A 36 -11.24 3.96 13.72
N MET A 37 -12.40 4.02 13.08
CA MET A 37 -12.52 4.06 11.61
C MET A 37 -11.87 5.31 11.02
N LYS A 38 -12.10 6.50 11.60
CA LYS A 38 -11.45 7.75 11.15
C LYS A 38 -9.94 7.65 11.18
N LEU A 39 -9.37 7.14 12.28
CA LEU A 39 -7.93 6.93 12.38
C LEU A 39 -7.44 5.94 11.31
N SER A 40 -8.15 4.83 11.15
CA SER A 40 -7.81 3.81 10.15
C SER A 40 -7.79 4.39 8.73
N LEU A 41 -8.72 5.27 8.39
CA LEU A 41 -8.81 5.91 7.07
C LEU A 41 -7.61 6.81 6.80
N ILE A 42 -7.24 7.65 7.77
CA ILE A 42 -6.08 8.55 7.67
C ILE A 42 -4.80 7.73 7.48
N LEU A 43 -4.60 6.71 8.31
CA LEU A 43 -3.42 5.85 8.24
C LEU A 43 -3.36 5.07 6.93
N PHE A 44 -4.50 4.60 6.41
CA PHE A 44 -4.56 3.95 5.11
C PHE A 44 -4.29 4.92 3.94
N GLY A 45 -4.70 6.18 4.05
CA GLY A 45 -4.33 7.23 3.10
C GLY A 45 -2.80 7.44 3.06
N ILE A 46 -2.16 7.56 4.22
CA ILE A 46 -0.70 7.66 4.33
C ILE A 46 -0.03 6.42 3.74
N TYR A 47 -0.52 5.22 4.09
CA TYR A 47 -0.03 3.95 3.55
C TYR A 47 -0.08 3.92 2.02
N SER A 48 -1.21 4.32 1.43
CA SER A 48 -1.43 4.33 -0.02
C SER A 48 -0.51 5.32 -0.73
N ILE A 49 -0.31 6.52 -0.16
CA ILE A 49 0.62 7.52 -0.70
C ILE A 49 2.05 7.00 -0.64
N VAL A 50 2.48 6.40 0.47
CA VAL A 50 3.84 5.87 0.59
C VAL A 50 4.08 4.69 -0.36
N LEU A 51 3.10 3.80 -0.54
CA LEU A 51 3.19 2.73 -1.53
C LEU A 51 3.23 3.27 -2.96
N TRP A 52 2.45 4.31 -3.27
CA TRP A 52 2.51 4.98 -4.57
C TRP A 52 3.93 5.49 -4.84
N LEU A 53 4.59 6.11 -3.86
CA LEU A 53 5.97 6.58 -3.99
C LEU A 53 6.99 5.43 -4.14
N CYS A 54 6.61 4.20 -3.82
CA CYS A 54 7.45 3.01 -4.04
C CYS A 54 7.31 2.43 -5.45
N VAL A 55 6.28 2.83 -6.20
CA VAL A 55 6.12 2.46 -7.61
C VAL A 55 7.23 3.16 -8.40
N PRO A 56 8.02 2.41 -9.19
CA PRO A 56 9.08 3.01 -9.98
C PRO A 56 8.47 4.05 -10.95
N SER A 57 8.98 5.28 -10.88
CA SER A 57 8.62 6.38 -11.76
C SER A 57 9.30 6.15 -13.11
N THR A 58 8.77 5.26 -13.93
CA THR A 58 9.35 5.02 -15.24
C THR A 58 8.62 5.84 -16.32
N PRO A 59 9.37 6.56 -17.18
CA PRO A 59 8.84 7.07 -18.46
C PRO A 59 8.32 5.94 -19.37
N THR A 60 8.64 4.68 -19.06
CA THR A 60 8.29 3.49 -19.85
C THR A 60 6.80 3.19 -19.94
N LEU A 61 5.95 3.80 -19.09
CA LEU A 61 4.49 3.77 -19.28
C LEU A 61 3.97 4.95 -20.12
N ALA A 62 4.75 6.03 -20.29
CA ALA A 62 4.27 7.29 -20.87
C ALA A 62 4.68 7.49 -22.34
N THR A 63 5.74 6.86 -22.82
CA THR A 63 6.20 7.09 -24.20
C THR A 63 7.02 5.92 -24.68
N PHE A 64 6.50 5.27 -25.70
CA PHE A 64 7.20 4.30 -26.53
C PHE A 64 8.56 4.87 -26.95
N GLY A 65 9.63 4.35 -26.37
CA GLY A 65 10.93 4.21 -27.03
C GLY A 65 11.11 2.73 -27.38
N TYR A 66 10.07 2.07 -27.88
CA TYR A 66 10.28 0.80 -28.55
C TYR A 66 11.07 1.16 -29.82
N PRO A 67 12.22 0.53 -30.10
CA PRO A 67 12.90 0.79 -31.37
C PRO A 67 11.90 0.48 -32.48
N GLU A 68 11.45 1.51 -33.20
CA GLU A 68 10.49 1.32 -34.30
C GLU A 68 11.14 0.54 -35.45
N THR A 69 12.48 0.40 -35.43
CA THR A 69 13.24 -0.36 -36.41
C THR A 69 14.32 -1.23 -35.77
N VAL A 70 14.51 -2.43 -36.33
CA VAL A 70 15.54 -3.42 -35.94
C VAL A 70 16.97 -2.85 -36.04
N ASN A 71 17.15 -1.72 -36.73
CA ASN A 71 18.44 -1.06 -36.97
C ASN A 71 19.00 -0.24 -35.78
N ASP A 72 18.20 0.05 -34.76
CA ASP A 72 18.67 0.73 -33.53
C ASP A 72 19.31 -0.24 -32.52
N ILE A 73 19.13 -1.54 -32.73
CA ILE A 73 19.75 -2.60 -31.94
C ILE A 73 21.02 -3.03 -32.67
N LYS A 74 22.13 -2.33 -32.40
CA LYS A 74 23.44 -2.68 -32.99
C LYS A 74 24.28 -3.63 -32.12
N ALA A 75 23.80 -4.01 -30.93
CA ALA A 75 24.48 -4.97 -30.06
C ALA A 75 23.48 -5.72 -29.14
N ASP A 76 23.57 -7.05 -29.09
CA ASP A 76 22.74 -7.93 -28.25
C ASP A 76 22.75 -7.54 -26.76
N GLU A 77 23.85 -6.95 -26.29
CA GLU A 77 24.02 -6.48 -24.91
C GLU A 77 23.03 -5.36 -24.54
N GLN A 78 22.66 -4.51 -25.49
CA GLN A 78 21.74 -3.39 -25.25
C GLN A 78 20.30 -3.89 -25.10
N VAL A 79 19.91 -4.93 -25.85
CA VAL A 79 18.61 -5.60 -25.72
C VAL A 79 18.51 -6.31 -24.37
N LEU A 80 19.57 -7.05 -24.00
CA LEU A 80 19.59 -7.76 -22.73
C LEU A 80 19.43 -6.81 -21.54
N LYS A 81 20.15 -5.67 -21.56
CA LYS A 81 20.04 -4.64 -20.53
C LYS A 81 18.63 -4.05 -20.45
N LEU A 82 18.02 -3.76 -21.60
CA LEU A 82 16.66 -3.26 -21.68
C LEU A 82 15.65 -4.24 -21.05
N LEU A 83 15.72 -5.53 -21.43
CA LEU A 83 14.86 -6.57 -20.90
C LEU A 83 15.04 -6.77 -19.39
N GLN A 84 16.28 -6.67 -18.88
CA GLN A 84 16.56 -6.74 -17.46
C GLN A 84 15.97 -5.56 -16.68
N ASP A 85 16.06 -4.34 -17.22
CA ASP A 85 15.47 -3.15 -16.61
C ASP A 85 13.93 -3.22 -16.60
N TYR A 86 13.31 -3.76 -17.66
CA TYR A 86 11.89 -4.07 -17.69
C TYR A 86 11.48 -5.08 -16.63
N ASN A 87 12.18 -6.21 -16.57
CA ASN A 87 11.85 -7.26 -15.61
C ASN A 87 11.95 -6.75 -14.17
N LYS A 88 13.01 -6.00 -13.86
CA LYS A 88 13.19 -5.37 -12.54
C LYS A 88 12.03 -4.42 -12.20
N THR A 89 11.57 -3.63 -13.16
CA THR A 89 10.47 -2.69 -13.00
C THR A 89 9.14 -3.41 -12.77
N ILE A 90 8.85 -4.45 -13.57
CA ILE A 90 7.64 -5.26 -13.45
C ILE A 90 7.61 -5.95 -12.08
N VAL A 91 8.69 -6.63 -11.70
CA VAL A 91 8.79 -7.31 -10.39
C VAL A 91 8.53 -6.33 -9.25
N ARG A 92 9.11 -5.12 -9.33
CA ARG A 92 8.90 -4.08 -8.32
C ARG A 92 7.45 -3.61 -8.26
N THR A 93 6.82 -3.35 -9.40
CA THR A 93 5.41 -2.94 -9.46
C THR A 93 4.49 -4.04 -8.93
N THR A 94 4.74 -5.30 -9.28
CA THR A 94 4.00 -6.45 -8.75
C THR A 94 4.17 -6.58 -7.23
N GLU A 95 5.38 -6.34 -6.70
CA GLU A 95 5.61 -6.33 -5.25
C GLU A 95 4.80 -5.24 -4.55
N VAL A 96 4.81 -4.01 -5.08
CA VAL A 96 4.00 -2.91 -4.54
C VAL A 96 2.50 -3.22 -4.62
N LEU A 97 2.01 -3.74 -5.75
CA LEU A 97 0.61 -4.10 -5.93
C LEU A 97 0.16 -5.18 -4.94
N LYS A 98 1.00 -6.21 -4.73
CA LYS A 98 0.74 -7.27 -3.74
C LYS A 98 0.51 -6.67 -2.35
N TRP A 99 1.40 -5.76 -1.93
CA TRP A 99 1.27 -5.11 -0.62
C TRP A 99 0.09 -4.13 -0.56
N PHE A 100 -0.18 -3.42 -1.64
CA PHE A 100 -1.38 -2.58 -1.73
C PHE A 100 -2.65 -3.41 -1.53
N LEU A 101 -2.80 -4.52 -2.26
CA LEU A 101 -3.96 -5.42 -2.14
C LEU A 101 -4.09 -5.99 -0.73
N PHE A 102 -2.99 -6.45 -0.14
CA PHE A 102 -2.99 -6.93 1.24
C PHE A 102 -3.48 -5.85 2.22
N GLY A 103 -2.89 -4.65 2.15
CA GLY A 103 -3.26 -3.53 3.00
C GLY A 103 -4.69 -3.06 2.77
N PHE A 104 -5.16 -3.07 1.52
CA PHE A 104 -6.53 -2.71 1.15
C PHE A 104 -7.55 -3.69 1.73
N ILE A 105 -7.33 -5.00 1.55
CA ILE A 105 -8.22 -6.04 2.11
C ILE A 105 -8.22 -5.93 3.63
N TRP A 106 -7.05 -5.82 4.26
CA TRP A 106 -6.94 -5.67 5.71
C TRP A 106 -7.70 -4.44 6.22
N PHE A 107 -7.47 -3.28 5.60
CA PHE A 107 -8.15 -2.03 5.93
C PHE A 107 -9.67 -2.16 5.77
N PHE A 108 -10.12 -2.71 4.65
CA PHE A 108 -11.53 -2.85 4.33
C PHE A 108 -12.24 -3.77 5.33
N MET A 109 -11.66 -4.95 5.60
CA MET A 109 -12.19 -5.90 6.58
C MET A 109 -12.25 -5.31 7.99
N THR A 110 -11.20 -4.59 8.40
CA THR A 110 -11.15 -3.94 9.72
C THR A 110 -12.24 -2.88 9.86
N ASN A 111 -12.48 -2.08 8.83
CA ASN A 111 -13.51 -1.04 8.87
C ASN A 111 -14.92 -1.61 8.81
N ILE A 112 -15.16 -2.69 8.05
CA ILE A 112 -16.44 -3.42 8.08
C ILE A 112 -16.71 -3.95 9.49
N TYR A 113 -15.71 -4.58 10.12
CA TYR A 113 -15.85 -5.09 11.47
C TYR A 113 -16.18 -3.99 12.48
N LEU A 114 -15.45 -2.86 12.43
CA LEU A 114 -15.71 -1.71 13.30
C LEU A 114 -17.10 -1.12 13.05
N TYR A 115 -17.53 -1.00 11.80
CA TYR A 115 -18.86 -0.51 11.44
C TYR A 115 -19.97 -1.44 11.96
N ALA A 116 -19.83 -2.75 11.76
CA ALA A 116 -20.78 -3.73 12.28
C ALA A 116 -20.88 -3.67 13.80
N THR A 117 -19.73 -3.56 14.49
CA THR A 117 -19.67 -3.44 15.96
C THR A 117 -20.32 -2.14 16.45
N HIS A 118 -20.09 -1.02 15.75
CA HIS A 118 -20.73 0.26 16.08
C HIS A 118 -22.25 0.13 15.98
N ARG A 119 -22.75 -0.43 14.87
CA ARG A 119 -24.19 -0.66 14.65
C ARG A 119 -24.77 -1.58 15.72
N GLU A 120 -24.14 -2.70 16.03
CA GLU A 120 -24.64 -3.61 17.07
C GLU A 120 -24.79 -2.91 18.43
N ASN A 121 -23.82 -2.07 18.81
CA ASN A 121 -23.87 -1.31 20.06
C ASN A 121 -24.93 -0.18 20.05
N GLU A 122 -25.26 0.40 18.91
CA GLU A 122 -26.35 1.38 18.79
C GLU A 122 -27.73 0.74 18.99
N PHE A 123 -27.96 -0.46 18.45
CA PHE A 123 -29.26 -1.13 18.41
C PHE A 123 -29.52 -2.11 19.56
N ASN A 124 -28.49 -2.54 20.30
CA ASN A 124 -28.66 -3.42 21.46
C ASN A 124 -28.69 -2.62 22.78
N PRO A 125 -29.86 -2.39 23.40
CA PRO A 125 -29.98 -1.59 24.62
C PRO A 125 -29.26 -2.20 25.84
N LYS A 126 -28.85 -3.47 25.79
CA LYS A 126 -28.09 -4.13 26.86
C LYS A 126 -26.63 -3.68 26.95
N ASN A 127 -26.09 -3.04 25.91
CA ASN A 127 -24.69 -2.58 25.87
C ASN A 127 -24.54 -1.08 26.24
N LYS A 128 -25.63 -0.40 26.65
CA LYS A 128 -25.65 1.01 27.07
C LYS A 128 -25.57 1.21 28.60
N GLN A 129 -25.37 0.12 29.37
CA GLN A 129 -25.08 0.17 30.81
C GLN A 129 -23.59 0.21 31.06
#